data_AF-A0A6V8PWS2-F1
#
_entry.id   AF-A0A6V8PWS2-F1
#
_cell.length_a   1.000
_cell.length_b   1.000
_cell.length_c   1.000
_cell.angle_alpha   90.00
_cell.angle_beta   90.00
_cell.angle_gamma   90.00
#
_symmetry.space_group_name_H-M   'P 1'
#
loop_
_entity.id
_entity.type
_entity.pdbx_description
1 polymer ?
#
loop_
_entity_poly.entity_id
_entity_poly.type
_entity_poly.pdbx_seq_one_letter_code
_entity_poly.pdbx_strand_id
1 'polypeptide(L)' 'MIGVYHKIFLPNYGVFDEYRYFRAGTETPVYRIEDINVGVNICEYISYPGGPAKYQAIAGAEIILNIHDSQYHMGKAHLR' A
#
# COMPACT_ATOMS: atom_id res chain seq x y z
N MET A 1 -8.90 -1.82 17.99
CA MET A 1 -8.78 -1.98 16.52
C MET A 1 -9.48 -0.80 15.87
N ILE A 2 -8.79 0.01 15.06
CA ILE A 2 -9.32 1.28 14.50
C ILE A 2 -9.83 1.15 13.06
N GLY A 3 -9.50 0.04 12.38
CA GLY A 3 -9.89 -0.21 11.00
C GLY A 3 -9.20 -1.44 10.44
N VAL A 4 -9.61 -1.83 9.23
CA VAL A 4 -9.03 -2.94 8.45
C VAL A 4 -8.82 -2.42 7.04
N TYR A 5 -7.60 -2.60 6.52
CA TYR A 5 -7.26 -2.22 5.15
C TYR A 5 -7.07 -3.48 4.30
N HIS A 6 -7.69 -3.49 3.12
CA HIS A 6 -7.53 -4.55 2.13
C HIS A 6 -6.71 -4.06 0.94
N LYS A 7 -5.69 -4.84 0.58
CA LYS A 7 -4.86 -4.58 -0.59
C LYS A 7 -5.72 -4.62 -1.87
N ILE A 8 -5.79 -3.51 -2.59
CA ILE A 8 -6.44 -3.29 -3.90
C ILE A 8 -5.65 -3.90 -5.08
N PHE A 9 -4.31 -3.78 -5.12
CA PHE A 9 -3.46 -4.29 -6.20
C PHE A 9 -2.79 -5.56 -5.71
N LEU A 10 -3.15 -6.68 -6.34
CA LEU A 10 -2.62 -8.00 -6.06
C LEU A 10 -1.66 -8.38 -7.19
N PRO A 11 -0.33 -8.28 -7.01
CA PRO A 11 0.63 -8.72 -8.01
C PRO A 11 0.45 -10.20 -8.33
N ASN A 12 0.50 -10.52 -9.62
CA ASN A 12 0.30 -11.89 -10.13
C ASN A 12 1.29 -12.23 -11.24
N TYR A 13 2.51 -11.75 -11.08
CA TYR A 13 3.63 -11.92 -12.00
C TYR A 13 4.88 -12.36 -11.26
N GLY A 14 5.79 -13.03 -11.98
CA GLY A 14 7.03 -13.53 -11.42
C GLY A 14 6.79 -14.52 -10.28
N VAL A 15 7.24 -14.14 -9.08
CA VAL A 15 7.10 -14.92 -7.84
C VAL A 15 5.78 -14.69 -7.11
N PHE A 16 4.96 -13.73 -7.57
CA PHE A 16 3.71 -13.37 -6.93
C PHE A 16 2.52 -14.06 -7.61
N ASP A 17 1.63 -14.62 -6.79
CA ASP A 17 0.36 -15.25 -7.21
C ASP A 17 -0.75 -14.85 -6.23
N GLU A 18 -0.91 -13.54 -5.97
CA GLU A 18 -1.80 -13.06 -4.91
C GLU A 18 -3.29 -13.23 -5.25
N TYR A 19 -3.69 -13.25 -6.53
CA TYR A 19 -5.10 -13.47 -6.90
C TYR A 19 -5.58 -14.88 -6.57
N ARG A 20 -4.67 -15.85 -6.45
CA ARG A 20 -5.01 -17.21 -6.02
C ARG A 20 -5.52 -17.25 -4.59
N TYR A 21 -5.02 -16.37 -3.72
CA TYR A 21 -5.27 -16.42 -2.28
C TYR A 21 -6.14 -15.28 -1.75
N PHE A 22 -6.15 -14.12 -2.42
CA PHE A 22 -6.79 -12.92 -1.91
C PHE A 22 -7.78 -12.31 -2.89
N ARG A 23 -8.68 -11.47 -2.36
CA ARG A 23 -9.55 -10.59 -3.14
C ARG A 23 -9.09 -9.15 -2.98
N ALA A 24 -9.12 -8.41 -4.08
CA ALA A 24 -8.77 -7.00 -4.08
C ALA A 24 -9.74 -6.20 -3.19
N GLY A 25 -9.19 -5.32 -2.36
CA GLY A 25 -9.95 -4.27 -1.70
C GLY A 25 -10.41 -3.19 -2.68
N THR A 26 -11.28 -2.28 -2.21
CA THR A 26 -11.85 -1.20 -3.03
C THR A 26 -11.70 0.18 -2.41
N GLU A 27 -11.11 0.27 -1.22
CA GLU A 27 -11.08 1.50 -0.41
C GLU A 27 -9.65 1.91 -0.07
N THR A 28 -9.42 3.23 0.00
CA THR A 28 -8.14 3.83 0.40
C THR A 28 -8.34 4.70 1.65
N PRO A 29 -8.60 4.09 2.82
CA PRO A 29 -8.92 4.83 4.03
C PRO A 29 -7.72 5.63 4.55
N VAL A 30 -8.04 6.73 5.23
CA VAL A 30 -7.14 7.49 6.09
C VAL A 30 -7.67 7.34 7.51
N TYR A 31 -6.83 6.83 8.41
CA TYR A 31 -7.20 6.59 9.80
C TYR A 31 -6.74 7.73 10.68
N ARG A 32 -7.59 8.13 11.62
CA ARG A 32 -7.26 9.14 12.61
C ARG A 32 -6.65 8.45 13.84
N ILE A 33 -5.39 8.74 14.14
CA ILE A 33 -4.68 8.22 15.31
C ILE A 33 -4.23 9.42 16.14
N GLU A 34 -4.80 9.57 17.34
CA GLU A 34 -4.62 10.75 18.22
C GLU A 34 -4.88 12.07 17.51
N ASP A 35 -3.83 12.81 17.13
CA ASP A 35 -3.83 14.08 16.38
C ASP A 35 -3.28 14.03 14.94
N ILE A 36 -2.98 12.82 14.44
CA ILE A 36 -2.40 12.59 13.12
C ILE A 36 -3.35 11.80 12.21
N ASN A 37 -3.42 12.18 10.94
CA ASN A 37 -4.05 11.43 9.84
C ASN A 37 -3.05 10.47 9.19
N VAL A 38 -3.33 9.17 9.24
CA VAL A 38 -2.43 8.11 8.76
C VAL A 38 -3.08 7.33 7.62
N GLY A 39 -2.51 7.41 6.42
CA GLY A 39 -2.80 6.51 5.32
C GLY A 39 -2.03 5.20 5.45
N VAL A 40 -2.66 4.07 5.13
CA VAL A 40 -2.02 2.75 5.18
C VAL A 40 -2.08 2.10 3.81
N ASN A 41 -0.94 1.57 3.33
CA ASN A 41 -0.78 0.87 2.07
C ASN A 41 0.05 -0.41 2.25
N ILE A 42 -0.05 -1.34 1.29
CA ILE A 42 0.71 -2.61 1.31
C ILE A 42 1.49 -2.81 0.01
N CYS A 43 2.82 -2.87 0.10
CA CYS A 43 3.76 -3.16 -0.98
C CYS A 43 3.79 -2.09 -2.10
N GLU A 44 3.79 -2.51 -3.37
CA GLU A 44 4.16 -1.74 -4.58
C GLU A 44 3.38 -0.43 -4.87
N TYR A 45 2.45 -0.02 -4.01
CA TYR A 45 1.65 1.18 -4.21
C TYR A 45 2.39 2.50 -4.24
N ILE A 46 3.51 2.62 -3.53
CA ILE A 46 4.25 3.89 -3.50
C ILE A 46 4.94 4.16 -4.84
N SER A 47 5.22 3.11 -5.61
CA SER A 47 5.90 3.17 -6.90
C SER A 47 4.92 3.29 -8.08
N TYR A 48 3.60 3.19 -7.85
CA TYR A 48 2.60 3.27 -8.92
C TYR A 48 2.15 4.72 -9.15
N PRO A 49 2.31 5.29 -10.36
CA PRO A 49 1.80 6.62 -10.68
C PRO A 49 0.28 6.68 -10.48
N GLY A 50 -0.17 7.52 -9.52
CA GLY A 50 -1.58 7.60 -9.17
C GLY A 50 -2.09 6.52 -8.20
N GLY A 51 -1.19 5.86 -7.47
CA GLY A 51 -1.55 4.89 -6.42
C GLY A 51 -2.32 5.49 -5.22
N PRO A 52 -2.77 4.65 -4.28
CA PRO A 52 -3.56 5.02 -3.10
C PRO A 52 -2.85 6.03 -2.20
N ALA A 53 -1.51 6.07 -2.20
CA ALA A 53 -0.75 7.11 -1.49
C ALA A 53 -1.13 8.52 -1.95
N LYS A 54 -1.38 8.73 -3.26
CA LYS A 54 -1.84 10.02 -3.80
C LYS A 54 -3.26 10.33 -3.32
N TYR A 55 -4.17 9.37 -3.38
CA TYR A 55 -5.54 9.56 -2.93
C TYR A 55 -5.61 9.83 -1.41
N GLN A 56 -4.81 9.13 -0.62
CA GLN A 56 -4.70 9.34 0.82
C GLN A 56 -4.09 10.70 1.17
N ALA A 57 -3.05 11.13 0.45
CA ALA A 57 -2.47 12.46 0.62
C ALA A 57 -3.49 13.56 0.30
N ILE A 58 -4.26 13.42 -0.79
CA ILE A 58 -5.36 14.35 -1.13
C ILE A 58 -6.45 14.32 -0.05
N ALA A 59 -6.73 13.15 0.53
CA ALA A 59 -7.69 12.99 1.62
C ALA A 59 -7.17 13.48 3.00
N GLY A 60 -5.96 14.05 3.06
CA GLY A 60 -5.42 14.67 4.26
C GLY A 60 -4.52 13.78 5.11
N ALA A 61 -4.03 12.65 4.57
CA ALA A 61 -3.01 11.86 5.25
C ALA A 61 -1.71 12.67 5.42
N GLU A 62 -1.24 12.76 6.66
CA GLU A 62 0.01 13.40 7.03
C GLU A 62 1.17 12.40 7.01
N ILE A 63 0.86 11.13 7.29
CA ILE A 63 1.81 10.01 7.25
C ILE A 63 1.24 8.90 6.36
N ILE A 64 2.08 8.32 5.51
CA ILE A 64 1.76 7.10 4.75
C ILE A 64 2.60 5.96 5.32
N LEU A 65 1.94 5.04 6.02
CA LEU A 65 2.54 3.78 6.44
C LEU A 65 2.42 2.76 5.30
N ASN A 66 3.55 2.29 4.78
CA ASN A 66 3.57 1.22 3.79
C ASN A 66 4.21 -0.05 4.38
N ILE A 67 3.44 -1.15 4.41
CA ILE A 67 3.93 -2.45 4.85
C ILE A 67 4.39 -3.23 3.62
N HIS A 68 5.67 -3.59 3.56
CA HIS A 68 6.26 -4.31 2.43
C HIS A 68 6.74 -5.70 2.83
N ASP A 69 6.43 -6.70 2.01
CA ASP A 69 7.15 -7.99 1.97
C ASP A 69 7.91 -8.08 0.63
N SER A 70 8.90 -7.21 0.49
CA SER A 70 9.59 -7.02 -0.78
C SER A 70 10.75 -8.01 -0.87
N GLN A 71 10.71 -8.91 -1.85
CA GLN A 71 11.81 -9.86 -2.05
C GLN A 71 13.11 -9.16 -2.42
N TYR A 72 14.22 -9.64 -1.86
CA TYR A 72 15.54 -9.16 -2.23
C TYR A 72 15.91 -9.65 -3.63
N HIS A 73 16.45 -8.74 -4.45
CA HIS A 73 17.24 -9.08 -5.61
C HIS A 73 18.42 -8.10 -5.69
N MET A 74 19.55 -8.54 -6.24
CA MET A 74 20.68 -7.64 -6.47
C MET A 74 20.22 -6.44 -7.31
N GLY A 75 20.66 -5.24 -6.93
CA GLY A 75 20.29 -4.00 -7.60
C GLY A 75 18.99 -3.34 -7.10
N LYS A 76 18.16 -4.01 -6.29
CA LYS A 76 16.85 -3.47 -5.87
C LYS A 76 16.92 -2.14 -5.13
N ALA A 77 17.91 -1.96 -4.25
CA ALA A 77 18.06 -0.74 -3.48
C ALA A 77 18.42 0.50 -4.32
N HIS A 78 18.90 0.29 -5.56
CA HIS A 78 19.24 1.37 -6.50
C HIS A 78 18.06 1.81 -7.36
N LEU A 79 16.97 1.04 -7.38
CA LEU A 79 15.69 1.45 -7.96
C LEU A 79 14.98 2.33 -6.94
N ARG A 80 15.20 3.65 -7.04
CA ARG A 80 14.49 4.69 -6.29
C ARG A 80 13.95 5.71 -7.25
#